data_AF-A0A4R6T4A4-F1
#
_entry.id   AF-A0A4R6T4A4-F1
#
_cell.length_a   1.000
_cell.length_b   1.000
_cell.length_c   1.000
_cell.angle_alpha   90.00
_cell.angle_beta   90.00
_cell.angle_gamma   90.00
#
_symmetry.space_group_name_H-M   'P 1'
#
loop_
_entity.id
_entity.type
_entity.pdbx_description
1 polymer ?
#
loop_
_entity_poly.entity_id
_entity_poly.type
_entity_poly.pdbx_seq_one_letter_code
_entity_poly.pdbx_strand_id
1 'polypeptide(L)'
;MTEVKFKTNSPELAAIIISILMEVDGAESKHPKWPECHVKQIAFVAEESGELVRAGNLLDEGQGSFEDIKTEAIHTAATAIRFLKNLPETQKAYSYPGIIEYFSNTEDEVRNG
;
A
#
# COMPACT_ATOMS: atom_id res chain seq x y z
N MET A 1 -7.83 -1.77 22.61
CA MET A 1 -8.50 -2.83 21.85
C MET A 1 -9.68 -2.20 21.15
N THR A 2 -9.70 -2.23 19.81
CA THR A 2 -10.78 -1.67 18.99
C THR A 2 -11.63 -2.82 18.48
N GLU A 3 -12.96 -2.67 18.51
CA GLU A 3 -13.90 -3.69 18.04
C GLU A 3 -14.56 -3.21 16.75
N VAL A 4 -14.52 -4.04 15.70
CA VAL A 4 -15.23 -3.80 14.43
C VAL A 4 -16.35 -4.83 14.30
N LYS A 5 -17.59 -4.36 14.13
CA LYS A 5 -18.77 -5.22 13.92
C LYS A 5 -19.27 -5.05 12.50
N PHE A 6 -19.34 -6.14 11.76
CA PHE A 6 -20.01 -6.18 10.46
C PHE A 6 -20.96 -7.37 10.40
N LYS A 7 -21.99 -7.25 9.57
CA LYS A 7 -22.93 -8.33 9.26
C LYS A 7 -22.86 -8.61 7.77
N THR A 8 -22.77 -9.88 7.41
CA THR A 8 -22.79 -10.34 6.03
C THR A 8 -23.54 -11.66 5.96
N ASN A 9 -24.22 -11.90 4.84
CA ASN A 9 -24.82 -13.19 4.54
C ASN A 9 -23.83 -14.13 3.81
N SER A 10 -22.67 -13.63 3.38
CA SER A 10 -21.60 -14.44 2.79
C SER A 10 -20.53 -14.74 3.84
N PRO A 11 -20.40 -16.00 4.29
CA PRO A 11 -19.33 -16.41 5.20
C PRO A 11 -17.94 -16.29 4.55
N GLU A 12 -17.85 -16.45 3.22
CA GLU A 12 -16.59 -16.32 2.47
C GLU A 12 -16.07 -14.88 2.54
N LEU A 13 -16.94 -13.89 2.34
CA LEU A 13 -16.58 -12.49 2.47
C LEU A 13 -16.12 -12.16 3.90
N ALA A 14 -16.76 -12.74 4.91
CA ALA A 14 -16.34 -12.56 6.30
C ALA A 14 -14.91 -13.08 6.53
N ALA A 15 -14.61 -14.28 6.01
CA ALA A 15 -13.28 -14.86 6.12
C ALA A 15 -12.22 -14.00 5.41
N ILE A 16 -12.51 -13.51 4.20
CA ILE A 16 -11.59 -12.64 3.44
C ILE A 16 -11.28 -11.35 4.22
N ILE A 17 -12.31 -10.68 4.77
CA ILE A 17 -12.12 -9.46 5.56
C ILE A 17 -11.25 -9.75 6.80
N ILE A 18 -11.49 -10.87 7.49
CA ILE A 18 -10.68 -11.28 8.65
C ILE A 18 -9.22 -11.50 8.23
N SER A 19 -8.96 -12.21 7.13
CA SER A 19 -7.60 -12.44 6.62
C SER A 19 -6.87 -11.13 6.30
N ILE A 20 -7.56 -10.17 5.67
CA ILE A 20 -6.99 -8.85 5.37
C ILE A 20 -6.62 -8.11 6.66
N LEU A 21 -7.50 -8.10 7.67
CA LEU A 21 -7.21 -7.43 8.95
C LEU A 21 -6.06 -8.11 9.71
N MET A 22 -6.01 -9.44 9.70
CA MET A 22 -4.89 -10.18 10.30
C MET A 22 -3.56 -9.85 9.60
N GLU A 23 -3.57 -9.70 8.27
CA GLU A 23 -2.37 -9.31 7.54
C GLU A 23 -1.96 -7.86 7.82
N VAL A 24 -2.91 -6.93 7.97
CA VAL A 24 -2.60 -5.56 8.41
C VAL A 24 -1.85 -5.58 9.74
N ASP A 25 -2.36 -6.32 10.73
CA ASP A 25 -1.72 -6.45 12.04
C ASP A 25 -0.34 -7.14 11.94
N GLY A 26 -0.22 -8.16 11.10
CA GLY A 26 1.03 -8.88 10.83
C GLY A 26 2.09 -7.99 10.20
N ALA A 27 1.72 -7.24 9.16
CA ALA A 27 2.60 -6.33 8.43
C ALA A 27 3.03 -5.12 9.29
N GLU A 28 2.13 -4.60 10.15
CA GLU A 28 2.48 -3.55 11.12
C GLU A 28 3.42 -4.06 12.22
N SER A 29 3.26 -5.31 12.65
CA SER A 29 4.15 -5.94 13.62
C SER A 29 5.56 -6.17 13.04
N LYS A 30 5.66 -6.62 11.78
CA LYS A 30 6.93 -6.84 11.07
C LYS A 30 7.62 -5.52 10.69
N HIS A 31 6.83 -4.54 10.24
CA HIS A 31 7.30 -3.26 9.73
C HIS A 31 6.60 -2.09 10.44
N PRO A 32 6.95 -1.80 11.71
CA PRO A 32 6.24 -0.83 12.54
C PRO A 32 6.43 0.62 12.12
N LYS A 33 7.48 0.93 11.35
CA LYS A 33 7.74 2.27 10.83
C LYS A 33 7.18 2.40 9.42
N TRP A 34 6.15 3.21 9.26
CA TRP A 34 5.63 3.60 7.94
C TRP A 34 6.46 4.76 7.38
N PRO A 35 6.76 4.81 6.07
CA PRO A 35 7.57 5.88 5.50
C PRO A 35 6.80 7.20 5.48
N GLU A 36 7.49 8.33 5.69
CA GLU A 36 6.88 9.67 5.62
C GLU A 36 6.73 10.16 4.17
N CYS A 37 7.59 9.70 3.26
CA CYS A 37 7.56 10.09 1.85
C CYS A 37 6.35 9.45 1.15
N HIS A 38 5.39 10.27 0.73
CA HIS A 38 4.17 9.83 0.03
C HIS A 38 4.44 8.98 -1.23
N VAL A 39 5.45 9.34 -2.03
CA VAL A 39 5.84 8.54 -3.21
C VAL A 39 6.25 7.13 -2.77
N LYS A 40 7.00 7.01 -1.67
CA LYS A 40 7.42 5.72 -1.12
C LYS A 40 6.24 4.93 -0.55
N GLN A 41 5.29 5.60 0.09
CA GLN A 41 4.07 4.96 0.59
C GLN A 41 3.23 4.38 -0.56
N ILE A 42 3.05 5.14 -1.65
CA ILE A 42 2.33 4.70 -2.85
C ILE A 42 3.09 3.56 -3.53
N ALA A 43 4.44 3.64 -3.58
CA ALA A 43 5.28 2.61 -4.16
C ALA A 43 5.10 1.25 -3.47
N PHE A 44 4.86 1.20 -2.16
CA PHE A 44 4.56 -0.07 -1.48
C PHE A 44 3.25 -0.69 -1.94
N VAL A 45 2.20 0.10 -2.18
CA VAL A 45 0.95 -0.43 -2.76
C VAL A 45 1.20 -0.99 -4.16
N ALA A 46 2.00 -0.26 -4.96
CA ALA A 46 2.36 -0.69 -6.30
C ALA A 46 3.19 -1.99 -6.30
N GLU A 47 4.15 -2.12 -5.37
CA GLU A 47 4.97 -3.31 -5.17
C GLU A 47 4.11 -4.55 -4.96
N GLU A 48 3.21 -4.54 -3.98
CA GLU A 48 2.31 -5.67 -3.68
C GLU A 48 1.39 -6.00 -4.86
N SER A 49 0.84 -4.97 -5.52
CA SER A 49 0.01 -5.18 -6.71
C SER A 49 0.81 -5.77 -7.88
N GLY A 50 2.11 -5.47 -7.96
CA GLY A 50 3.04 -6.06 -8.91
C GLY A 50 3.35 -7.52 -8.59
N GLU A 51 3.48 -7.87 -7.31
CA GLU A 51 3.61 -9.26 -6.86
C GLU A 51 2.35 -10.07 -7.19
N LEU A 52 1.16 -9.49 -7.03
CA LEU A 52 -0.09 -10.09 -7.47
C LEU A 52 -0.11 -10.34 -8.99
N VAL A 53 0.31 -9.37 -9.80
CA VAL A 53 0.43 -9.55 -11.26
C VAL A 53 1.41 -10.68 -11.58
N ARG A 54 2.55 -10.74 -10.89
CA ARG A 54 3.53 -11.81 -11.05
C ARG A 54 2.95 -13.17 -10.68
N ALA A 55 2.21 -13.29 -9.58
CA ALA A 55 1.56 -14.53 -9.17
C ALA A 55 0.54 -15.01 -10.23
N GLY A 56 -0.20 -14.07 -10.83
CA GLY A 56 -1.09 -14.35 -11.97
C GLY A 56 -0.33 -14.93 -13.17
N ASN A 57 0.77 -14.29 -13.57
CA ASN A 57 1.60 -14.76 -14.69
C ASN A 57 2.20 -16.15 -14.40
N LEU A 58 2.68 -16.40 -13.18
CA LEU A 58 3.22 -17.70 -12.80
C LEU A 58 2.16 -18.80 -12.84
N LEU A 59 0.91 -18.51 -12.45
CA LEU A 59 -0.19 -19.45 -12.59
C LEU A 59 -0.43 -19.80 -14.07
N ASP A 60 -0.46 -18.81 -14.95
CA ASP A 60 -0.66 -19.01 -16.40
C ASP A 60 0.49 -19.79 -17.05
N GLU A 61 1.72 -19.64 -16.53
CA GLU A 61 2.90 -20.40 -16.93
C GLU A 61 2.95 -21.83 -16.33
N GLY A 62 1.98 -22.19 -15.49
CA GLY A 62 1.91 -23.49 -14.81
C GLY A 62 2.91 -23.65 -13.67
N GLN A 63 3.46 -22.54 -13.15
CA GLN A 63 4.45 -22.49 -12.07
C GLN A 63 3.91 -21.90 -10.76
N GLY A 64 2.70 -21.34 -10.77
CA GLY A 64 2.04 -20.74 -9.60
C GLY A 64 0.77 -21.48 -9.19
N SER A 65 0.13 -20.99 -8.12
CA SER A 65 -1.12 -21.52 -7.60
C SER A 65 -2.16 -20.42 -7.37
N PHE A 66 -3.43 -20.81 -7.32
CA PHE A 66 -4.51 -19.91 -6.89
C PHE A 66 -4.31 -19.41 -5.45
N GLU A 67 -3.55 -20.14 -4.62
CA GLU A 67 -3.27 -19.72 -3.25
C GLU A 67 -2.25 -18.58 -3.20
N ASP A 68 -1.26 -18.61 -4.09
CA ASP A 68 -0.30 -17.50 -4.24
C ASP A 68 -1.02 -16.22 -4.66
N ILE A 69 -1.92 -16.32 -5.66
CA ILE A 69 -2.72 -15.16 -6.10
C ILE A 69 -3.58 -14.61 -4.95
N LYS A 70 -4.23 -15.48 -4.17
CA LYS A 70 -5.03 -15.02 -3.01
C LYS A 70 -4.16 -14.35 -1.96
N THR A 71 -2.98 -14.90 -1.69
CA THR A 71 -2.02 -14.35 -0.73
C THR A 71 -1.60 -12.95 -1.14
N GLU A 72 -1.16 -12.76 -2.39
CA GLU A 72 -0.75 -11.44 -2.86
C GLU A 72 -1.91 -10.45 -2.98
N ALA A 73 -3.14 -10.92 -3.25
CA ALA A 73 -4.32 -10.07 -3.20
C ALA A 73 -4.63 -9.58 -1.77
N ILE A 74 -4.44 -10.44 -0.76
CA ILE A 74 -4.58 -10.07 0.65
C ILE A 74 -3.47 -9.09 1.06
N HIS A 75 -2.21 -9.33 0.69
CA HIS A 75 -1.11 -8.40 0.95
C HIS A 75 -1.36 -7.04 0.31
N THR A 76 -1.79 -7.02 -0.97
CA THR A 76 -2.16 -5.78 -1.68
C THR A 76 -3.25 -5.01 -0.93
N ALA A 77 -4.32 -5.69 -0.51
CA ALA A 77 -5.41 -5.07 0.23
C ALA A 77 -4.96 -4.54 1.60
N ALA A 78 -4.14 -5.31 2.33
CA ALA A 78 -3.60 -4.91 3.62
C ALA A 78 -2.70 -3.68 3.49
N THR A 79 -1.81 -3.64 2.49
CA THR A 79 -0.93 -2.50 2.21
C THR A 79 -1.71 -1.27 1.79
N ALA A 80 -2.80 -1.42 1.01
CA ALA A 80 -3.71 -0.31 0.71
C ALA A 80 -4.41 0.25 1.97
N ILE A 81 -4.86 -0.62 2.89
CA ILE A 81 -5.43 -0.18 4.17
C ILE A 81 -4.39 0.57 5.01
N ARG A 82 -3.15 0.05 5.09
CA ARG A 82 -2.05 0.71 5.81
C ARG A 82 -1.73 2.07 5.19
N PHE A 83 -1.72 2.17 3.86
CA PHE A 83 -1.58 3.44 3.16
C PHE A 83 -2.67 4.44 3.56
N LEU A 84 -3.95 4.03 3.49
CA LEU A 84 -5.08 4.88 3.86
C LEU A 84 -5.06 5.31 5.34
N LYS A 85 -4.69 4.40 6.25
CA LYS A 85 -4.54 4.67 7.68
C LYS A 85 -3.48 5.73 7.97
N ASN A 86 -2.45 5.81 7.14
CA ASN A 86 -1.33 6.75 7.30
C ASN A 86 -1.42 7.95 6.33
N LEU A 87 -2.53 8.08 5.59
CA LEU A 87 -2.73 9.17 4.66
C LEU A 87 -3.11 10.45 5.42
N PRO A 88 -2.35 11.56 5.29
CA PRO A 88 -2.71 12.82 5.94
C PRO A 88 -4.11 13.33 5.54
N GLU A 89 -4.85 13.88 6.50
CA GLU A 89 -6.22 14.40 6.28
C GLU A 89 -6.29 15.62 5.34
N THR A 90 -5.17 16.36 5.18
CA THR A 90 -5.14 17.57 4.36
C THR A 90 -3.89 17.64 3.49
N GLN A 91 -4.02 18.22 2.29
CA GLN A 91 -2.88 18.49 1.39
C GLN A 91 -1.81 19.39 2.02
N LYS A 92 -2.18 20.31 2.93
CA LYS A 92 -1.23 21.18 3.65
C LYS A 92 -0.33 20.41 4.62
N ALA A 93 -0.77 19.26 5.12
CA ALA A 93 0.07 18.37 5.91
C ALA A 93 1.12 17.64 5.05
N TYR A 94 0.98 17.66 3.72
CA TYR A 94 2.00 17.23 2.77
C TYR A 94 2.95 18.38 2.43
N SER A 95 3.59 18.98 3.43
CA SER A 95 4.75 19.84 3.18
C SER A 95 6.01 18.99 3.12
N TYR A 96 6.30 18.42 1.95
CA TYR A 96 7.66 17.99 1.64
C TYR A 96 8.33 19.09 0.80
N PRO A 97 9.32 19.84 1.32
CA PRO A 97 10.03 20.85 0.54
C PRO A 97 10.86 20.26 -0.62
N GLY A 98 11.10 18.95 -0.64
CA GLY A 98 12.16 18.36 -1.47
C GLY A 98 11.98 18.34 -3.00
N ILE A 99 10.78 18.47 -3.55
CA ILE A 99 10.60 18.51 -5.03
C ILE A 99 10.52 19.95 -5.53
N ILE A 100 9.80 20.82 -4.82
CA ILE A 100 9.62 22.20 -5.25
C ILE A 100 10.96 22.95 -5.18
N GLU A 101 11.76 22.77 -4.12
CA GLU A 101 13.08 23.42 -4.03
C GLU A 101 14.08 22.96 -5.10
N TYR A 102 14.04 21.69 -5.48
CA TYR A 102 14.99 21.14 -6.45
C TYR A 102 14.76 21.69 -7.87
N PHE A 103 13.51 21.98 -8.23
CA PHE A 103 13.14 22.57 -9.52
C PHE A 103 13.00 24.09 -9.49
N SER A 104 12.78 24.70 -8.32
CA SER A 104 12.75 26.17 -8.21
C SER A 104 14.15 26.78 -8.31
N ASN A 105 15.19 26.09 -7.81
CA ASN A 105 16.56 26.57 -7.89
C ASN A 105 17.13 26.54 -9.32
N THR A 106 16.57 25.72 -10.22
CA THR A 106 17.01 25.67 -11.62
C THR A 106 16.49 26.83 -12.48
N GLU A 107 15.40 27.50 -12.09
CA GLU A 107 14.90 28.66 -12.84
C GLU A 107 15.70 29.94 -12.54
N ASP A 108 16.21 30.09 -11.31
CA ASP A 108 16.98 31.27 -10.89
C ASP A 108 18.44 31.24 -11.37
N GLU A 109 19.04 30.05 -11.56
CA GLU A 109 20.37 29.91 -12.15
C GLU A 109 20.38 30.15 -13.67
N VAL A 110 19.31 29.79 -14.39
CA VAL A 110 19.20 30.01 -15.84
C VAL A 110 18.87 31.46 -16.20
N ARG A 111 18.26 32.22 -15.28
CA ARG A 111 17.97 33.65 -15.48
C ARG A 111 19.14 34.59 -15.16
N ASN A 112 20.12 34.14 -14.38
CA ASN A 112 21.22 34.96 -13.89
C ASN A 112 22.62 34.53 -14.37
N GLY A 113 22.71 33.57 -15.29
CA GLY A 113 23.95 33.19 -16.01
C GLY A 113 23.89 33.55 -17.48
#